data_AF-A0A960J524-F1
#
_entry.id   AF-A0A960J524-F1
#
_cell.length_a   1.000
_cell.length_b   1.000
_cell.length_c   1.000
_cell.angle_alpha   90.00
_cell.angle_beta   90.00
_cell.angle_gamma   90.00
#
_symmetry.space_group_name_H-M   'P 1'
#
loop_
_entity.id
_entity.type
_entity.pdbx_description
1 polymer ?
#
loop_
_entity_poly.entity_id
_entity_poly.type
_entity_poly.pdbx_seq_one_letter_code
_entity_poly.pdbx_strand_id
1 'polypeptide(L)'
;GGGVVLVGRSDDEIDAPYRPFAEALDHLARHADDDLLAEHVHEMGGVVGRLAPTLTRRTGVEPEPVSNDPEMERVRQFHAVADLLTRQSRRAPVLLVLDDVHWADRSSLLLLRDLVRRLDDAAVLVVGTYRDTDLDRTHPLAAMLADFRREPGVERLA
;
A
#
# COMPACT_ATOMS: atom_id res chain seq x y z
N GLY A 1 9.53 -22.80 -1.22
CA GLY A 1 9.20 -21.41 -1.60
C GLY A 1 8.91 -20.64 -0.35
N GLY A 2 9.54 -19.48 -0.16
CA GLY A 2 9.22 -18.56 0.93
C GLY A 2 8.15 -17.55 0.48
N GLY A 3 7.48 -16.91 1.44
CA GLY A 3 6.63 -15.74 1.19
C GLY A 3 7.28 -14.48 1.75
N VAL A 4 6.87 -13.31 1.27
CA VAL A 4 7.28 -12.02 1.81
C VAL A 4 6.19 -11.48 2.71
N VAL A 5 6.56 -11.14 3.94
CA VAL A 5 5.66 -10.46 4.89
C VAL A 5 6.06 -9.00 4.97
N LEU A 6 5.10 -8.12 4.69
CA LEU A 6 5.22 -6.68 4.82
C LEU A 6 4.27 -6.23 5.91
N VAL A 7 4.75 -5.40 6.83
CA VAL A 7 3.94 -4.90 7.95
C VAL A 7 4.04 -3.39 7.97
N GLY A 8 2.90 -2.74 8.12
CA GLY A 8 2.81 -1.32 8.39
C GLY A 8 1.76 -1.05 9.45
N ARG A 9 1.98 -0.03 10.28
CA ARG A 9 1.10 0.29 11.39
C ARG A 9 0.53 1.70 11.26
N SER A 10 -0.77 1.82 11.50
CA SER A 10 -1.43 3.09 11.72
C SER A 10 -1.37 3.50 13.19
N ASP A 11 -1.34 4.79 13.44
CA ASP A 11 -1.06 5.40 14.74
C ASP A 11 -1.72 6.78 14.76
N ASP A 12 -2.35 7.15 15.87
CA ASP A 12 -3.08 8.40 16.04
C ASP A 12 -2.17 9.58 16.43
N GLU A 13 -0.93 9.31 16.84
CA GLU A 13 0.01 10.35 17.29
C GLU A 13 0.71 11.09 16.14
N ILE A 14 0.83 10.47 14.97
CA ILE A 14 1.60 11.01 13.84
C ILE A 14 0.70 11.11 12.60
N ASP A 15 0.38 12.35 12.21
CA ASP A 15 -0.32 12.66 10.96
C ASP A 15 0.67 12.61 9.78
N ALA A 16 0.95 11.39 9.32
CA ALA A 16 1.78 11.12 8.15
C ALA A 16 0.93 10.38 7.08
N PRO A 17 0.69 11.00 5.90
CA PRO A 17 -0.05 10.36 4.83
C PRO A 17 0.59 9.03 4.42
N TYR A 18 -0.25 8.02 4.18
CA TYR A 18 0.19 6.70 3.71
C TYR A 18 1.10 5.93 4.66
N ARG A 19 1.22 6.33 5.93
CA ARG A 19 2.18 5.75 6.89
C ARG A 19 2.30 4.21 6.86
N PRO A 20 1.22 3.42 7.01
CA PRO A 20 1.36 1.96 7.03
C PRO A 20 1.89 1.43 5.69
N PHE A 21 1.55 2.08 4.57
CA PHE A 21 2.12 1.72 3.27
C PHE A 21 3.58 2.15 3.14
N ALA A 22 3.94 3.34 3.62
CA ALA A 22 5.31 3.82 3.62
C ALA A 22 6.25 2.87 4.38
N GLU A 23 5.84 2.42 5.57
CA GLU A 23 6.58 1.44 6.37
C GLU A 23 6.77 0.11 5.62
N ALA A 24 5.67 -0.45 5.09
CA ALA A 24 5.67 -1.71 4.36
C ALA A 24 6.51 -1.65 3.06
N LEU A 25 6.38 -0.56 2.30
CA LEU A 25 7.06 -0.38 1.01
C LEU A 25 8.54 -0.07 1.19
N ASP A 26 8.92 0.69 2.22
CA ASP A 26 10.33 0.92 2.53
C ASP A 26 11.02 -0.37 3.00
N HIS A 27 10.31 -1.21 3.77
CA HIS A 27 10.78 -2.55 4.11
C HIS A 27 10.95 -3.43 2.86
N LEU A 28 9.97 -3.44 1.94
CA LEU A 28 10.08 -4.16 0.67
C LEU A 28 11.28 -3.66 -0.14
N ALA A 29 11.39 -2.35 -0.34
CA ALA A 29 12.48 -1.73 -1.11
C ALA A 29 13.86 -2.04 -0.51
N ARG A 30 13.97 -2.27 0.80
CA ARG A 30 15.23 -2.65 1.45
C ARG A 30 15.67 -4.08 1.18
N HIS A 31 14.74 -5.00 0.94
CA HIS A 31 15.01 -6.44 0.87
C HIS A 31 14.69 -7.07 -0.49
N ALA A 32 14.00 -6.34 -1.38
CA ALA A 32 13.72 -6.79 -2.72
C ALA A 32 14.99 -6.98 -3.54
N ASP A 33 14.90 -7.83 -4.54
CA ASP A 33 15.91 -8.04 -5.56
C ASP A 33 16.16 -6.74 -6.36
N ASP A 34 17.42 -6.46 -6.72
CA ASP A 34 17.77 -5.23 -7.44
C ASP A 34 17.13 -5.18 -8.83
N ASP A 35 17.01 -6.32 -9.54
CA ASP A 35 16.37 -6.36 -10.86
C ASP A 35 14.88 -6.03 -10.74
N LEU A 36 14.21 -6.46 -9.66
CA LEU A 36 12.82 -6.07 -9.39
C LEU A 36 12.68 -4.55 -9.27
N LEU A 37 13.56 -3.93 -8.50
CA LEU A 37 13.51 -2.49 -8.26
C LEU A 37 13.85 -1.71 -9.54
N ALA A 38 14.83 -2.17 -10.31
CA ALA A 38 15.21 -1.59 -11.59
C ALA A 38 14.06 -1.67 -12.60
N GLU A 39 13.42 -2.85 -12.73
CA GLU A 39 12.25 -3.05 -13.58
C GLU A 39 11.08 -2.13 -13.16
N HIS A 40 10.84 -1.98 -11.86
CA HIS A 40 9.79 -1.12 -11.34
C HIS A 40 10.04 0.34 -11.69
N VAL A 41 11.23 0.89 -11.41
CA VAL A 41 11.51 2.31 -11.68
C VAL A 41 11.66 2.61 -13.17
N HIS A 42 11.98 1.60 -14.00
CA HIS A 42 11.97 1.75 -15.45
C HIS A 42 10.56 2.03 -15.98
N GLU A 43 9.56 1.33 -15.46
CA GLU A 43 8.17 1.47 -15.91
C GLU A 43 7.45 2.63 -15.21
N MET A 44 7.62 2.74 -13.89
CA MET A 44 6.82 3.62 -13.04
C MET A 44 7.54 4.90 -12.61
N GLY A 45 8.82 5.05 -12.95
CA GLY A 45 9.65 6.14 -12.46
C GLY A 45 9.96 6.03 -10.97
N GLY A 46 10.38 7.14 -10.36
CA GLY A 46 10.75 7.20 -8.94
C GLY A 46 9.56 7.36 -7.98
N VAL A 47 8.32 7.24 -8.46
CA VAL A 47 7.07 7.61 -7.75
C VAL A 47 6.98 7.03 -6.34
N VAL A 48 7.24 5.73 -6.17
CA VAL A 48 7.18 5.06 -4.86
C VAL A 48 8.25 5.59 -3.89
N GLY A 49 9.31 6.22 -4.38
CA GLY A 49 10.37 6.83 -3.57
C GLY A 49 9.86 7.90 -2.59
N ARG A 50 8.71 8.53 -2.86
CA ARG A 50 8.04 9.45 -1.92
C ARG A 50 7.56 8.75 -0.64
N LEU A 51 7.15 7.49 -0.75
CA LEU A 51 6.69 6.67 0.38
C LEU A 51 7.81 5.80 0.95
N ALA A 52 8.72 5.34 0.09
CA ALA A 52 9.81 4.44 0.41
C ALA A 52 11.16 5.03 -0.05
N PRO A 53 11.77 5.94 0.73
CA PRO A 53 13.03 6.57 0.37
C PRO A 53 14.18 5.57 0.12
N THR A 54 14.10 4.35 0.64
CA THR A 54 15.05 3.27 0.33
C THR A 54 15.06 2.92 -1.16
N LEU A 55 13.93 3.01 -1.85
CA LEU A 55 13.85 2.77 -3.29
C LEU A 55 14.79 3.73 -4.03
N THR A 56 14.64 5.05 -3.81
CA THR A 56 15.48 6.08 -4.42
C THR A 56 16.96 5.89 -4.06
N ARG A 57 17.26 5.55 -2.80
CA ARG A 57 18.65 5.27 -2.39
C ARG A 57 19.29 4.08 -3.12
N ARG A 58 18.52 3.03 -3.42
CA ARG A 58 19.04 1.83 -4.09
C ARG A 58 19.09 1.97 -5.61
N THR A 59 18.11 2.64 -6.20
CA THR A 59 18.00 2.75 -7.67
C THR A 59 18.66 4.00 -8.23
N GLY A 60 18.85 5.04 -7.41
CA GLY A 60 19.29 6.37 -7.85
C GLY A 60 18.23 7.14 -8.64
N VAL A 61 17.00 6.61 -8.75
CA VAL A 61 15.90 7.26 -9.48
C VAL A 61 15.09 8.11 -8.52
N GLU A 62 15.19 9.43 -8.68
CA GLU A 62 14.42 10.40 -7.91
C GLU A 62 12.95 10.41 -8.34
N PRO A 63 12.00 10.56 -7.40
CA PRO A 63 10.61 10.80 -7.74
C PRO A 63 10.45 12.05 -8.60
N GLU A 64 9.63 11.96 -9.66
CA GLU A 64 9.30 13.11 -10.48
C GLU A 64 8.58 14.19 -9.66
N PRO A 65 8.71 15.47 -10.05
CA PRO A 65 7.94 16.54 -9.44
C PRO A 65 6.44 16.22 -9.47
N VAL A 66 5.77 16.51 -8.36
CA VAL A 66 4.33 16.29 -8.21
C VAL A 66 3.58 17.08 -9.27
N SER A 67 2.63 16.42 -9.94
CA SER A 67 1.75 17.07 -10.91
C SER A 67 0.92 18.18 -10.25
N ASN A 68 0.61 19.23 -11.01
CA ASN A 68 -0.35 20.26 -10.59
C ASN A 68 -1.80 19.75 -10.56
N ASP A 69 -2.04 18.52 -11.03
CA ASP A 69 -3.31 17.80 -10.93
C ASP A 69 -3.24 16.76 -9.80
N PRO A 70 -3.88 17.01 -8.64
CA PRO A 70 -3.81 16.12 -7.48
C PRO A 70 -4.51 14.77 -7.68
N GLU A 71 -5.48 14.69 -8.59
CA GLU A 71 -6.18 13.43 -8.89
C GLU A 71 -5.29 12.52 -9.73
N MET A 72 -4.68 13.08 -10.79
CA MET A 72 -3.72 12.37 -11.61
C MET A 72 -2.50 11.92 -10.81
N GLU A 73 -2.01 12.75 -9.88
CA GLU A 73 -0.92 12.37 -8.98
C GLU A 73 -1.29 11.17 -8.11
N ARG A 74 -2.49 11.18 -7.54
CA ARG A 74 -2.98 10.09 -6.70
C ARG A 74 -3.10 8.78 -7.49
N VAL A 75 -3.68 8.84 -8.69
CA VAL A 75 -3.80 7.66 -9.57
C VAL A 75 -2.42 7.10 -9.91
N ARG A 76 -1.46 7.96 -10.25
CA ARG A 76 -0.07 7.56 -10.53
C ARG A 76 0.56 6.88 -9.32
N GLN A 77 0.43 7.47 -8.12
CA GLN A 77 0.99 6.90 -6.90
C GLN A 77 0.37 5.53 -6.58
N PHE A 78 -0.95 5.40 -6.69
CA PHE A 78 -1.64 4.14 -6.42
C PHE A 78 -1.24 3.06 -7.41
N HIS A 79 -1.13 3.42 -8.69
CA HIS A 79 -0.68 2.50 -9.72
C HIS A 79 0.76 2.02 -9.47
N ALA A 80 1.67 2.91 -9.06
CA ALA A 80 3.05 2.54 -8.79
C ALA A 80 3.18 1.61 -7.57
N VAL A 81 2.39 1.84 -6.52
CA VAL A 81 2.36 0.93 -5.36
C VAL A 81 1.83 -0.45 -5.76
N ALA A 82 0.74 -0.51 -6.54
CA ALA A 82 0.17 -1.77 -7.01
C ALA A 82 1.14 -2.55 -7.92
N ASP A 83 1.85 -1.87 -8.83
CA ASP A 83 2.86 -2.47 -9.70
C ASP A 83 4.00 -3.10 -8.89
N LEU A 84 4.53 -2.38 -7.88
CA LEU A 84 5.62 -2.90 -7.05
C LEU A 84 5.21 -4.17 -6.29
N LEU A 85 4.02 -4.16 -5.67
CA LEU A 85 3.47 -5.33 -4.97
C LEU A 85 3.21 -6.50 -5.92
N THR A 86 2.68 -6.21 -7.12
CA THR A 86 2.41 -7.23 -8.15
C THR A 86 3.72 -7.88 -8.62
N ARG A 87 4.76 -7.09 -8.90
CA ARG A 87 6.08 -7.61 -9.30
C ARG A 87 6.70 -8.48 -8.22
N GLN A 88 6.58 -8.07 -6.96
CA GLN A 88 7.04 -8.88 -5.84
C GLN A 88 6.26 -10.20 -5.76
N SER A 89 4.93 -10.15 -5.91
CA SER A 89 4.05 -11.33 -5.83
C SER A 89 4.38 -12.41 -6.87
N ARG A 90 4.91 -12.01 -8.04
CA ARG A 90 5.36 -12.93 -9.10
C ARG A 90 6.65 -13.68 -8.73
N ARG A 91 7.48 -13.12 -7.84
CA ARG A 91 8.70 -13.77 -7.32
C ARG A 91 8.38 -14.65 -6.12
N ALA A 92 7.55 -14.15 -5.20
CA ALA A 92 7.07 -14.87 -4.02
C ALA A 92 5.75 -14.27 -3.53
N PRO A 93 4.79 -15.07 -3.03
CA PRO A 93 3.54 -14.56 -2.47
C PRO A 93 3.79 -13.50 -1.39
N VAL A 94 2.96 -12.46 -1.37
CA VAL A 94 3.07 -11.34 -0.43
C VAL A 94 1.92 -11.38 0.57
N LEU A 95 2.25 -11.30 1.86
CA LEU A 95 1.31 -10.97 2.93
C LEU A 95 1.56 -9.52 3.35
N LEU A 96 0.62 -8.62 3.07
CA LEU A 96 0.62 -7.24 3.52
C LEU A 96 -0.27 -7.11 4.76
N VAL A 97 0.33 -6.88 5.92
CA VAL A 97 -0.36 -6.64 7.18
C VAL A 97 -0.42 -5.15 7.43
N LEU A 98 -1.63 -4.62 7.59
CA LEU A 98 -1.91 -3.24 7.97
C LEU A 98 -2.53 -3.25 9.36
N ASP A 99 -1.75 -2.84 10.36
CA ASP A 99 -2.16 -2.90 11.76
C ASP A 99 -2.85 -1.58 12.18
N ASP A 100 -3.89 -1.69 13.01
CA ASP A 100 -4.67 -0.58 13.54
C ASP A 100 -5.27 0.36 12.48
N VAL A 101 -5.80 -0.16 11.36
CA VAL A 101 -6.29 0.65 10.20
C VAL A 101 -7.43 1.62 10.51
N HIS A 102 -8.01 1.57 11.71
CA HIS A 102 -8.95 2.58 12.21
C HIS A 102 -8.27 3.93 12.45
N TRP A 103 -6.97 3.97 12.72
CA TRP A 103 -6.19 5.20 12.81
C TRP A 103 -5.58 5.65 11.48
N ALA A 104 -5.84 4.93 10.38
CA ALA A 104 -5.29 5.28 9.09
C ALA A 104 -5.89 6.60 8.56
N ASP A 105 -5.03 7.45 8.03
CA ASP A 105 -5.45 8.67 7.36
C ASP A 105 -6.30 8.37 6.10
N ARG A 106 -7.06 9.36 5.64
CA ARG A 106 -7.97 9.20 4.49
C ARG A 106 -7.24 8.71 3.23
N SER A 107 -6.02 9.15 2.99
CA SER A 107 -5.26 8.79 1.80
C SER A 107 -4.77 7.34 1.86
N SER A 108 -4.35 6.86 3.04
CA SER A 108 -4.11 5.43 3.30
C SER A 108 -5.33 4.57 3.01
N LEU A 109 -6.52 4.96 3.50
CA LEU A 109 -7.76 4.20 3.26
C LEU A 109 -8.14 4.18 1.77
N LEU A 110 -7.92 5.28 1.05
CA LEU A 110 -8.15 5.34 -0.40
C LEU A 110 -7.19 4.40 -1.16
N LEU A 111 -5.92 4.34 -0.76
CA LEU A 111 -4.94 3.42 -1.34
C LEU A 111 -5.32 1.97 -1.05
N LEU A 112 -5.73 1.64 0.19
CA LEU A 112 -6.18 0.30 0.54
C LEU A 112 -7.37 -0.13 -0.32
N ARG A 113 -8.38 0.73 -0.47
CA ARG A 113 -9.55 0.47 -1.32
C ARG A 113 -9.16 0.18 -2.77
N ASP A 114 -8.19 0.93 -3.26
CA ASP A 114 -7.71 0.79 -4.62
C ASP A 114 -6.94 -0.52 -4.84
N LEU A 115 -6.07 -0.88 -3.90
CA LEU A 115 -5.28 -2.13 -3.95
C LEU A 115 -6.16 -3.38 -3.89
N VAL A 116 -7.21 -3.38 -3.06
CA VAL A 116 -8.18 -4.50 -3.00
C VAL A 116 -8.75 -4.82 -4.38
N ARG A 117 -8.97 -3.81 -5.23
CA ARG A 117 -9.51 -4.00 -6.58
C ARG A 117 -8.46 -4.33 -7.62
N ARG A 118 -7.24 -3.79 -7.48
CA ARG A 118 -6.17 -3.95 -8.48
C ARG A 118 -5.37 -5.24 -8.32
N LEU A 119 -5.37 -5.83 -7.14
CA LEU A 119 -4.57 -7.01 -6.82
C LEU A 119 -5.35 -8.33 -6.89
N ASP A 120 -6.57 -8.34 -7.44
CA ASP A 120 -7.45 -9.52 -7.48
C ASP A 120 -6.79 -10.75 -8.14
N ASP A 121 -5.96 -10.53 -9.17
CA ASP A 121 -5.22 -11.59 -9.86
C ASP A 121 -3.76 -11.76 -9.36
N ALA A 122 -3.34 -11.00 -8.35
CA ALA A 122 -1.97 -11.05 -7.83
C ALA A 122 -1.88 -12.01 -6.62
N ALA A 123 -0.72 -12.62 -6.42
CA ALA A 123 -0.46 -13.46 -5.24
C ALA A 123 -0.19 -12.59 -4.00
N VAL A 124 -1.11 -11.69 -3.68
CA VAL A 124 -1.04 -10.74 -2.56
C VAL A 124 -2.25 -10.92 -1.65
N LEU A 125 -2.01 -11.23 -0.38
CA LEU A 125 -3.03 -11.22 0.67
C LEU A 125 -2.86 -9.96 1.50
N VAL A 126 -3.92 -9.17 1.64
CA VAL A 126 -3.96 -8.00 2.53
C VAL A 126 -4.75 -8.35 3.79
N VAL A 127 -4.14 -8.14 4.96
CA VAL A 127 -4.76 -8.33 6.27
C VAL A 127 -4.79 -6.99 6.98
N GLY A 128 -5.99 -6.46 7.23
CA GLY A 128 -6.19 -5.25 8.03
C GLY A 128 -6.71 -5.59 9.42
N THR A 129 -6.10 -5.05 10.48
CA THR A 129 -6.63 -5.13 11.84
C THR A 129 -7.25 -3.80 12.24
N TYR A 130 -8.33 -3.82 13.00
CA TYR A 130 -8.96 -2.60 13.49
C TYR A 130 -9.77 -2.87 14.76
N ARG A 131 -10.06 -1.82 15.52
CA ARG A 131 -10.85 -1.89 16.74
C ARG A 131 -12.29 -1.44 16.47
N ASP A 132 -13.26 -2.34 16.63
CA ASP A 132 -14.68 -2.01 16.44
C ASP A 132 -15.17 -0.91 17.41
N THR A 133 -14.58 -0.82 18.61
CA THR A 133 -14.95 0.17 19.63
C THR A 133 -14.68 1.61 19.21
N ASP A 134 -13.74 1.81 18.28
CA ASP A 134 -13.27 3.13 17.84
C ASP A 134 -13.93 3.56 16.52
N LEU A 135 -14.91 2.80 16.02
CA LEU A 135 -15.63 3.07 14.78
C LEU A 135 -17.05 3.55 15.04
N ASP A 136 -17.25 4.87 15.03
CA ASP A 136 -18.59 5.42 14.88
C ASP A 136 -19.09 5.32 13.42
N ARG A 137 -20.37 5.66 13.19
CA ARG A 137 -21.00 5.58 11.87
C ARG A 137 -20.46 6.59 10.85
N THR A 138 -19.78 7.63 11.31
CA THR A 138 -19.18 8.67 10.47
C THR A 138 -17.72 8.38 10.14
N HIS A 139 -17.12 7.39 10.81
CA HIS A 139 -15.73 7.02 10.61
C HIS A 139 -15.46 6.57 9.16
N PRO A 140 -14.43 7.09 8.47
CA PRO A 140 -14.11 6.74 7.08
C PRO A 140 -13.92 5.22 6.85
N LEU A 141 -13.29 4.53 7.81
CA LEU A 141 -13.14 3.07 7.76
C LEU A 141 -14.51 2.35 7.78
N ALA A 142 -15.51 2.83 8.52
CA ALA A 142 -16.82 2.18 8.58
C ALA A 142 -17.51 2.17 7.21
N ALA A 143 -17.41 3.26 6.45
CA ALA A 143 -17.90 3.33 5.08
C ALA A 143 -17.13 2.39 4.14
N MET A 144 -15.80 2.35 4.24
CA MET A 144 -14.97 1.45 3.43
C MET A 144 -15.27 -0.04 3.71
N LEU A 145 -15.41 -0.42 4.99
CA LEU A 145 -15.80 -1.77 5.39
C LEU A 145 -17.19 -2.14 4.84
N ALA A 146 -18.10 -1.18 4.70
CA ALA A 146 -19.40 -1.41 4.08
C ALA A 146 -19.32 -1.68 2.58
N ASP A 147 -18.41 -1.02 1.88
CA ASP A 147 -18.13 -1.29 0.47
C ASP A 147 -17.44 -2.65 0.30
N PHE A 148 -16.43 -2.96 1.12
CA PHE A 148 -15.68 -4.22 1.08
C PHE A 148 -16.53 -5.47 1.31
N ARG A 149 -17.60 -5.40 2.10
CA ARG A 149 -18.55 -6.52 2.25
C ARG A 149 -19.20 -6.97 0.94
N ARG A 150 -19.14 -6.14 -0.09
CA ARG A 150 -19.71 -6.44 -1.41
C ARG A 150 -18.64 -6.83 -2.44
N GLU A 151 -17.36 -6.70 -2.10
CA GLU A 151 -16.25 -7.03 -2.99
C GLU A 151 -15.92 -8.54 -2.86
N PRO A 152 -15.87 -9.29 -3.98
CA PRO A 152 -15.35 -10.65 -3.97
C PRO A 152 -13.92 -10.70 -3.43
N GLY A 153 -13.56 -11.78 -2.74
CA GLY A 153 -12.20 -11.95 -2.20
C GLY A 153 -11.91 -11.21 -0.90
N VAL A 154 -12.86 -10.41 -0.38
CA VAL A 154 -12.72 -9.76 0.93
C VAL A 154 -13.53 -10.51 1.99
N GLU A 155 -12.85 -10.94 3.06
CA GLU A 155 -13.46 -11.62 4.20
C GLU A 155 -13.17 -10.86 5.50
N ARG A 156 -14.18 -10.78 6.37
CA ARG A 156 -14.02 -10.32 7.75
C ARG A 156 -13.94 -11.53 8.66
N LEU A 157 -12.82 -11.69 9.36
CA LEU A 157 -12.61 -12.71 10.37
C LEU A 157 -13.07 -12.17 11.73
N ALA A 158 -13.72 -13.02 12.53
CA ALA A 158 -14.26 -12.71 13.86
C ALA A 158 -13.78 -13.72 14.89
#